data_AF-A0A9J6DBB2-F1
#
_entry.id   AF-A0A9J6DBB2-F1
#
_cell.length_a   1.000
_cell.length_b   1.000
_cell.length_c   1.000
_cell.angle_alpha   90.00
_cell.angle_beta   90.00
_cell.angle_gamma   90.00
#
_symmetry.space_group_name_H-M   'P 1'
#
loop_
_entity.id
_entity.type
_entity.pdbx_description
1 polymer ?
#
loop_
_entity_poly.entity_id
_entity_poly.type
_entity_poly.pdbx_seq_one_letter_code
_entity_poly.pdbx_strand_id
1 'polypeptide(L)'
;MLVKQQEAFEHELQQQLRRQVAAHTEHLKEALEEQRQELNRMFGLEVEKKIIEERAQHNAALSSSVAKLQGMEEYLKARDELDRLSQQAKGLWLACQGLRHTLVHGPASGTSGPQSLTADVQLVERAAPMSPYVPLVLASIPEEALTRGVYPEVALKERFAHVERTCRRVALVDDQRPSSLLRYLASYLQSLCVIYPKELPEEELADEQRVNPEMWDTFDVLSRESSMPVSDPGQDSPWSSSRPTESVPLQCFLMNGVSSWPVALVPTDGGAIEMEVFQEELCNITGHFLDISEVRRFGMTG
;
A
#
# COMPACT_ATOMS: atom_id res chain seq x y z
N MET A 1 -49.84 43.38 -105.57
CA MET A 1 -48.57 44.05 -105.16
C MET A 1 -48.56 44.32 -103.65
N LEU A 2 -49.64 44.90 -103.09
CA LEU A 2 -49.77 45.19 -101.65
C LEU A 2 -49.69 43.96 -100.73
N VAL A 3 -50.34 42.85 -101.08
CA VAL A 3 -50.31 41.61 -100.30
C VAL A 3 -48.88 41.08 -100.11
N LYS A 4 -48.04 41.14 -101.16
CA LYS A 4 -46.63 40.72 -101.10
C LYS A 4 -45.78 41.60 -100.19
N GLN A 5 -46.12 42.89 -100.04
CA GLN A 5 -45.39 43.78 -99.13
C GLN A 5 -45.79 43.54 -97.67
N GLN A 6 -47.07 43.30 -97.39
CA GLN A 6 -47.52 42.90 -96.06
C GLN A 6 -46.88 41.59 -95.60
N GLU A 7 -46.88 40.58 -96.46
CA GLU A 7 -46.25 39.28 -96.15
C GLU A 7 -44.76 39.44 -95.84
N ALA A 8 -44.03 40.29 -96.58
CA ALA A 8 -42.62 40.56 -96.34
C ALA A 8 -42.38 41.28 -94.99
N PHE A 9 -43.19 42.28 -94.66
CA PHE A 9 -43.09 42.99 -93.38
C PHE A 9 -43.45 42.10 -92.18
N GLU A 10 -44.48 41.27 -92.30
CA GLU A 10 -44.83 40.28 -91.26
C GLU A 10 -43.69 39.26 -91.07
N HIS A 11 -43.05 38.84 -92.16
CA HIS A 11 -41.91 37.92 -92.10
C HIS A 11 -40.71 38.54 -91.38
N GLU A 12 -40.39 39.80 -91.67
CA GLU A 12 -39.31 40.54 -91.01
C GLU A 12 -39.59 40.75 -89.52
N LEU A 13 -40.84 41.10 -89.16
CA LEU A 13 -41.25 41.28 -87.77
C LEU A 13 -41.17 39.97 -86.98
N GLN A 14 -41.67 38.87 -87.55
CA GLN A 14 -41.52 37.54 -86.94
C GLN A 14 -40.05 37.16 -86.77
N GLN A 15 -39.20 37.51 -87.74
CA GLN A 15 -37.78 37.22 -87.66
C GLN A 15 -37.09 38.05 -86.56
N GLN A 16 -37.46 39.32 -86.39
CA GLN A 16 -36.97 40.16 -85.30
C GLN A 16 -37.42 39.66 -83.92
N LEU A 17 -38.69 39.31 -83.77
CA LEU A 17 -39.23 38.69 -82.55
C LEU A 17 -38.50 37.39 -82.22
N ARG A 18 -38.26 36.52 -83.22
CA ARG A 18 -37.48 35.29 -83.01
C ARG A 18 -36.06 35.57 -82.54
N ARG A 19 -35.39 36.58 -83.11
CA ARG A 19 -34.04 36.99 -82.68
C ARG A 19 -34.04 37.56 -81.26
N GLN A 20 -35.05 38.37 -80.91
CA GLN A 20 -35.19 38.90 -79.56
C GLN A 20 -35.46 37.79 -78.54
N VAL A 21 -36.39 36.88 -78.83
CA VAL A 21 -36.65 35.71 -77.97
C VAL A 21 -35.41 34.83 -77.85
N ALA A 22 -34.67 34.60 -78.94
CA ALA A 22 -33.41 33.85 -78.90
C ALA A 22 -32.36 34.56 -78.04
N ALA A 23 -32.17 35.87 -78.20
CA ALA A 23 -31.24 36.64 -77.38
C ALA A 23 -31.65 36.68 -75.90
N HIS A 24 -32.93 36.85 -75.60
CA HIS A 24 -33.45 36.84 -74.23
C HIS A 24 -33.32 35.46 -73.57
N THR A 25 -33.61 34.38 -74.30
CA THR A 25 -33.44 33.01 -73.77
C THR A 25 -31.97 32.69 -73.53
N GLU A 26 -31.06 33.17 -74.38
CA GLU A 26 -29.63 33.01 -74.16
C GLU A 26 -29.14 33.78 -72.93
N HIS A 27 -29.56 35.03 -72.78
CA HIS A 27 -29.22 35.83 -71.61
C HIS A 27 -29.75 35.22 -70.30
N LEU A 28 -30.97 34.67 -70.30
CA LEU A 28 -31.52 33.97 -69.13
C LEU A 28 -30.73 32.71 -68.79
N LYS A 29 -30.27 31.96 -69.79
CA LYS A 29 -29.41 30.79 -69.55
C LYS A 29 -28.07 31.20 -68.96
N GLU A 30 -27.45 32.25 -69.48
CA GLU A 30 -26.18 32.77 -68.97
C GLU A 30 -26.32 33.22 -67.51
N ALA A 31 -27.37 33.98 -67.19
CA ALA A 31 -27.67 34.40 -65.82
C ALA A 31 -27.94 33.21 -64.89
N LEU A 32 -28.65 32.17 -65.35
CA LEU A 32 -28.89 30.94 -64.57
C LEU A 32 -27.60 30.16 -64.33
N GLU A 33 -26.71 30.09 -65.32
CA GLU A 33 -25.43 29.39 -65.17
C GLU A 33 -24.50 30.14 -64.22
N GLU A 34 -24.45 31.47 -64.30
CA GLU A 34 -23.71 32.31 -63.34
C GLU A 34 -24.22 32.10 -61.92
N GLN A 35 -25.55 32.14 -61.71
CA GLN A 35 -26.16 31.86 -60.41
C GLN A 35 -25.84 30.46 -59.90
N ARG A 36 -25.87 29.45 -60.77
CA ARG A 36 -25.52 28.07 -60.42
C ARG A 36 -24.06 27.95 -60.03
N GLN A 37 -23.15 28.61 -60.74
CA GLN A 37 -21.72 28.59 -60.44
C GLN A 37 -21.45 29.26 -59.09
N GLU A 38 -22.07 30.40 -58.82
CA GLU A 38 -21.93 31.09 -57.55
C GLU A 38 -22.52 30.26 -56.40
N LEU A 39 -23.68 29.63 -56.60
CA LEU A 39 -24.27 28.71 -55.61
C LEU A 39 -23.34 27.52 -55.32
N ASN A 40 -22.76 26.90 -56.35
CA ASN A 40 -21.82 25.80 -56.19
C ASN A 40 -20.55 26.23 -55.46
N ARG A 41 -20.03 27.43 -55.77
CA ARG A 41 -18.87 28.01 -55.10
C ARG A 41 -19.17 28.24 -53.62
N MET A 42 -20.29 28.88 -53.31
CA MET A 42 -20.73 29.14 -51.93
C MET A 42 -20.99 27.84 -51.16
N PHE A 43 -21.61 26.85 -51.80
CA PHE A 43 -21.83 25.55 -51.20
C PHE A 43 -20.52 24.81 -50.92
N GLY A 44 -19.58 24.82 -51.86
CA GLY A 44 -18.25 24.23 -51.67
C GLY A 44 -17.50 24.85 -50.50
N LEU A 45 -17.52 26.18 -50.40
CA LEU A 45 -16.91 26.92 -49.30
C LEU A 45 -17.57 26.60 -47.94
N GLU A 46 -18.90 26.54 -47.88
CA GLU A 46 -19.60 26.22 -46.63
C GLU A 46 -19.33 24.77 -46.19
N VAL A 47 -19.31 23.81 -47.12
CA VAL A 47 -18.96 22.42 -46.82
C VAL A 47 -17.52 22.32 -46.30
N GLU A 48 -16.57 22.99 -46.95
CA GLU A 48 -15.18 23.01 -46.50
C GLU A 48 -15.05 23.63 -45.10
N LYS A 49 -15.73 24.75 -44.86
CA LYS A 49 -15.78 25.39 -43.54
C LYS A 49 -16.34 24.44 -42.48
N LYS A 50 -17.42 23.72 -42.78
CA LYS A 50 -18.02 22.73 -41.86
C LYS A 50 -17.09 21.56 -41.59
N ILE A 51 -16.37 21.08 -42.62
CA ILE A 51 -15.38 20.01 -42.47
C ILE A 51 -14.23 20.47 -41.55
N ILE A 52 -13.73 21.70 -41.74
CA ILE A 52 -12.66 22.25 -40.90
C ILE A 52 -13.12 22.38 -39.45
N GLU A 53 -14.33 22.90 -39.22
CA GLU A 53 -14.91 23.04 -37.89
C GLU A 53 -15.08 21.69 -37.18
N GLU A 54 -15.68 20.71 -37.84
CA GLU A 54 -15.82 19.34 -37.30
C GLU A 54 -14.47 18.70 -37.00
N ARG A 55 -13.49 18.84 -37.90
CA ARG A 55 -12.13 18.33 -37.68
C ARG A 55 -11.45 19.01 -36.50
N ALA A 56 -11.62 20.33 -36.34
CA ALA A 56 -11.06 21.07 -35.23
C ALA A 56 -11.68 20.62 -33.90
N GLN A 57 -13.00 20.47 -33.85
CA GLN A 57 -13.72 19.98 -32.67
C GLN A 57 -13.32 18.53 -32.32
N HIS A 58 -13.25 17.65 -33.32
CA HIS A 58 -12.83 16.27 -33.14
C HIS A 58 -11.38 16.18 -32.65
N ASN A 59 -10.47 16.95 -33.24
CA ASN A 59 -9.07 16.97 -32.82
C ASN A 59 -8.90 17.53 -31.40
N ALA A 60 -9.68 18.54 -31.01
CA ALA A 60 -9.68 19.06 -29.65
C ALA A 60 -10.19 18.00 -28.65
N ALA A 61 -11.24 17.25 -28.99
CA ALA A 61 -11.75 16.16 -28.16
C ALA A 61 -10.75 15.00 -28.02
N LEU A 62 -10.06 14.64 -29.12
CA LEU A 62 -8.99 13.64 -29.09
C LEU A 62 -7.81 14.11 -28.23
N SER A 63 -7.36 15.35 -28.40
CA SER A 63 -6.26 15.92 -27.62
C SER A 63 -6.59 15.96 -26.13
N SER A 64 -7.81 16.34 -25.76
CA SER A 64 -8.27 16.28 -24.35
C SER A 64 -8.28 14.86 -23.80
N SER A 65 -8.70 13.88 -24.61
CA SER A 65 -8.72 12.47 -24.22
C SER A 65 -7.31 11.91 -24.03
N VAL A 66 -6.38 12.24 -24.94
CA VAL A 66 -4.97 11.86 -24.85
C VAL A 66 -4.31 12.48 -23.62
N ALA A 67 -4.56 13.76 -23.34
CA ALA A 67 -4.03 14.42 -22.14
C ALA A 67 -4.52 13.75 -20.84
N LYS A 68 -5.79 13.33 -20.78
CA LYS A 68 -6.32 12.57 -19.63
C LYS A 68 -5.63 11.21 -19.48
N LEU A 69 -5.42 10.49 -20.58
CA LEU A 69 -4.74 9.19 -20.57
C LEU A 69 -3.27 9.34 -20.14
N GLN A 70 -2.58 10.38 -20.60
CA GLN A 70 -1.21 10.68 -20.17
C GLN A 70 -1.16 11.00 -18.68
N GLY A 71 -2.09 11.81 -18.17
CA GLY A 71 -2.19 12.07 -16.72
C GLY A 71 -2.45 10.81 -15.90
N MET A 72 -3.27 9.88 -16.40
CA MET A 72 -3.47 8.57 -15.76
C MET A 72 -2.21 7.70 -15.82
N GLU A 73 -1.50 7.69 -16.94
CA GLU A 73 -0.25 6.93 -17.10
C GLU A 73 0.84 7.44 -16.16
N GLU A 74 1.01 8.76 -16.05
CA GLU A 74 1.95 9.39 -15.13
C GLU A 74 1.60 9.08 -13.66
N TYR A 75 0.31 9.18 -13.30
CA TYR A 75 -0.17 8.79 -11.98
C TYR A 75 0.12 7.32 -11.67
N LEU A 76 -0.14 6.42 -12.62
CA LEU A 76 0.12 4.99 -12.45
C LEU A 76 1.62 4.70 -12.31
N LYS A 77 2.47 5.36 -13.10
CA LYS A 77 3.94 5.24 -12.98
C LYS A 77 4.45 5.72 -11.63
N ALA A 78 3.95 6.86 -11.14
CA ALA A 78 4.33 7.37 -9.83
C ALA A 78 3.90 6.42 -8.70
N ARG A 79 2.77 5.74 -8.87
CA ARG A 79 2.23 4.79 -7.89
C ARG A 79 2.94 3.43 -7.92
N ASP A 80 3.43 2.99 -9.08
CA ASP A 80 4.05 1.68 -9.26
C ASP A 80 5.23 1.45 -8.29
N GLU A 81 6.11 2.44 -8.13
CA GLU A 81 7.25 2.31 -7.22
C GLU A 81 6.81 2.22 -5.75
N LEU A 82 5.80 2.98 -5.34
CA LEU A 82 5.25 2.91 -3.99
C LEU A 82 4.58 1.55 -3.72
N ASP A 83 3.85 1.03 -4.72
CA ASP A 83 3.21 -0.28 -4.63
C ASP A 83 4.25 -1.41 -4.61
N ARG A 84 5.36 -1.30 -5.36
CA ARG A 84 6.48 -2.25 -5.34
C ARG A 84 7.13 -2.36 -3.96
N LEU A 85 7.44 -1.23 -3.33
CA LEU A 85 8.00 -1.20 -1.98
C LEU A 85 7.02 -1.77 -0.94
N SER A 86 5.74 -1.40 -1.07
CA SER A 86 4.67 -1.90 -0.20
C SER A 86 4.48 -3.41 -0.32
N GLN A 87 4.56 -3.96 -1.52
CA GLN A 87 4.48 -5.40 -1.77
C GLN A 87 5.66 -6.15 -1.15
N GLN A 88 6.87 -5.61 -1.24
CA GLN A 88 8.06 -6.21 -0.61
C GLN A 88 7.96 -6.24 0.91
N ALA A 89 7.56 -5.13 1.53
CA ALA A 89 7.35 -5.06 2.97
C ALA A 89 6.28 -6.06 3.45
N LYS A 90 5.18 -6.19 2.70
CA LYS A 90 4.13 -7.19 2.98
C LYS A 90 4.65 -8.62 2.81
N GLY A 91 5.42 -8.89 1.76
CA GLY A 91 6.04 -10.20 1.54
C GLY A 91 6.97 -10.61 2.68
N LEU A 92 7.84 -9.69 3.12
CA LEU A 92 8.71 -9.90 4.27
C LEU A 92 7.90 -10.13 5.56
N TRP A 93 6.88 -9.32 5.81
CA TRP A 93 6.03 -9.48 6.99
C TRP A 93 5.33 -10.85 7.01
N LEU A 94 4.77 -11.29 5.88
CA LEU A 94 4.15 -12.61 5.76
C LEU A 94 5.16 -13.74 5.98
N ALA A 95 6.39 -13.61 5.47
CA ALA A 95 7.45 -14.58 5.71
C ALA A 95 7.82 -14.66 7.21
N CYS A 96 7.95 -13.51 7.89
CA CYS A 96 8.20 -13.45 9.33
C CYS A 96 7.03 -14.02 10.15
N GLN A 97 5.78 -13.76 9.75
CA GLN A 97 4.61 -14.36 10.39
C GLN A 97 4.57 -15.87 10.19
N GLY A 98 4.92 -16.36 9.01
CA GLY A 98 5.08 -17.79 8.73
C GLY A 98 6.12 -18.43 9.64
N LEU A 99 7.31 -17.83 9.75
CA LEU A 99 8.37 -18.29 10.64
C LEU A 99 7.92 -18.31 12.11
N ARG A 100 7.26 -17.24 12.59
CA ARG A 100 6.72 -17.18 13.95
C ARG A 100 5.69 -18.28 14.18
N HIS A 101 4.77 -18.47 13.25
CA HIS A 101 3.76 -19.51 13.34
C HIS A 101 4.40 -20.91 13.41
N THR A 102 5.42 -21.17 12.59
CA THR A 102 6.19 -22.40 12.64
C THR A 102 6.87 -22.60 14.01
N LEU A 103 7.47 -21.56 14.57
CA LEU A 103 8.13 -21.62 15.89
C LEU A 103 7.15 -21.90 17.03
N VAL A 104 5.91 -21.37 16.95
CA VAL A 104 4.90 -21.58 17.99
C VAL A 104 4.26 -22.96 17.86
N HIS A 105 3.68 -23.28 16.70
CA HIS A 105 2.81 -24.44 16.53
C HIS A 105 3.52 -25.69 15.99
N GLY A 106 4.71 -25.54 15.40
CA GLY A 106 5.40 -26.63 14.71
C GLY A 106 4.68 -27.06 13.42
N PRO A 107 5.19 -28.10 12.74
CA PRO A 107 4.60 -28.57 11.49
C PRO A 107 3.29 -29.32 11.78
N ALA A 108 2.32 -29.20 10.87
CA ALA A 108 1.05 -29.94 10.93
C ALA A 108 1.23 -31.49 10.97
N SER A 109 2.44 -31.99 10.75
CA SER A 109 2.78 -33.42 10.72
C SER A 109 2.90 -34.07 12.11
N GLY A 110 2.75 -33.34 13.21
CA GLY A 110 2.67 -33.93 14.57
C GLY A 110 3.97 -34.56 15.08
N THR A 111 5.11 -34.25 14.46
CA THR A 111 6.42 -34.76 14.89
C THR A 111 6.92 -33.95 16.08
N SER A 112 7.05 -34.55 17.26
CA SER A 112 7.60 -33.93 18.49
C SER A 112 9.12 -33.67 18.45
N GLY A 113 9.74 -33.76 17.27
CA GLY A 113 11.18 -33.58 17.07
C GLY A 113 11.58 -32.12 16.88
N PRO A 114 12.88 -31.80 16.96
CA PRO A 114 13.39 -30.48 16.62
C PRO A 114 13.18 -30.21 15.11
N GLN A 115 12.76 -28.99 14.77
CA GLN A 115 12.41 -28.59 13.42
C GLN A 115 13.48 -27.69 12.81
N SER A 116 13.97 -28.04 11.61
CA SER A 116 14.91 -27.18 10.87
C SER A 116 14.23 -25.89 10.39
N LEU A 117 14.88 -24.76 10.66
CA LEU A 117 14.41 -23.43 10.27
C LEU A 117 14.90 -23.02 8.87
N THR A 118 15.65 -23.88 8.19
CA THR A 118 16.30 -23.57 6.90
C THR A 118 15.31 -23.15 5.82
N ALA A 119 14.16 -23.83 5.71
CA ALA A 119 13.17 -23.51 4.68
C ALA A 119 12.54 -22.13 4.90
N ASP A 120 12.17 -21.81 6.14
CA ASP A 120 11.52 -20.55 6.50
C ASP A 120 12.51 -19.37 6.41
N VAL A 121 13.77 -19.59 6.79
CA VAL A 121 14.84 -18.59 6.65
C VAL A 121 15.12 -18.29 5.16
N GLN A 122 15.12 -19.32 4.29
CA GLN A 122 15.23 -19.11 2.85
C GLN A 122 14.04 -18.33 2.26
N LEU A 123 12.84 -18.49 2.82
CA LEU A 123 11.67 -17.71 2.41
C LEU A 123 11.82 -16.23 2.80
N VAL A 124 12.34 -15.94 4.00
CA VAL A 124 12.63 -14.58 4.47
C VAL A 124 13.72 -13.93 3.61
N GLU A 125 14.78 -14.66 3.28
CA GLU A 125 15.86 -14.19 2.39
C GLU A 125 15.33 -13.83 1.00
N ARG A 126 14.46 -14.66 0.42
CA ARG A 126 13.84 -14.42 -0.90
C ARG A 126 12.84 -13.26 -0.89
N ALA A 127 12.15 -13.02 0.22
CA ALA A 127 11.13 -11.99 0.33
C ALA A 127 11.71 -10.56 0.34
N ALA A 128 12.99 -10.39 0.68
CA ALA A 128 13.62 -9.08 0.86
C ALA A 128 14.97 -8.93 0.12
N PRO A 129 14.98 -8.90 -1.22
CA PRO A 129 16.22 -8.75 -1.99
C PRO A 129 16.87 -7.36 -1.88
N MET A 130 16.13 -6.33 -1.45
CA MET A 130 16.57 -4.94 -1.43
C MET A 130 17.03 -4.43 -0.05
N SER A 131 16.81 -5.19 1.02
CA SER A 131 17.10 -4.72 2.39
C SER A 131 18.47 -5.19 2.87
N PRO A 132 19.37 -4.28 3.28
CA PRO A 132 20.67 -4.65 3.84
C PRO A 132 20.57 -5.22 5.26
N TYR A 133 19.45 -5.01 5.96
CA TYR A 133 19.27 -5.41 7.35
C TYR A 133 18.90 -6.89 7.52
N VAL A 134 18.11 -7.43 6.59
CA VAL A 134 17.64 -8.83 6.64
C VAL A 134 18.81 -9.83 6.66
N PRO A 135 19.83 -9.76 5.79
CA PRO A 135 20.96 -10.68 5.86
C PRO A 135 21.78 -10.54 7.15
N LEU A 136 21.87 -9.33 7.73
CA LEU A 136 22.56 -9.13 9.01
C LEU A 136 21.83 -9.82 10.17
N VAL A 137 20.50 -9.73 10.19
CA VAL A 137 19.67 -10.44 11.18
C VAL A 137 19.76 -11.95 10.97
N LEU A 138 19.71 -12.43 9.72
CA LEU A 138 19.85 -13.85 9.42
C LEU A 138 21.24 -14.39 9.81
N ALA A 139 22.31 -13.61 9.65
CA ALA A 139 23.66 -13.98 10.09
C ALA A 139 23.81 -14.03 11.62
N SER A 140 22.93 -13.37 12.38
CA SER A 140 22.92 -13.46 13.84
C SER A 140 22.31 -14.76 14.36
N ILE A 141 21.61 -15.52 13.51
CA ILE A 141 21.00 -16.79 13.87
C ILE A 141 22.11 -17.87 13.88
N PRO A 142 22.29 -18.63 14.98
CA PRO A 142 23.32 -19.65 15.03
C PRO A 142 23.02 -20.80 14.05
N GLU A 143 24.05 -21.26 13.34
CA GLU A 143 23.96 -22.39 12.40
C GLU A 143 23.41 -23.68 13.04
N GLU A 144 23.64 -23.85 14.34
CA GLU A 144 23.08 -24.96 15.12
C GLU A 144 21.54 -24.96 15.10
N ALA A 145 20.90 -23.79 15.12
CA ALA A 145 19.43 -23.68 15.04
C ALA A 145 18.91 -24.02 13.63
N LEU A 146 19.74 -23.82 12.60
CA LEU A 146 19.39 -24.18 11.21
C LEU A 146 19.52 -25.69 10.98
N THR A 147 20.61 -26.32 11.44
CA THR A 147 20.90 -27.74 11.17
C THR A 147 20.20 -28.70 12.13
N ARG A 148 20.29 -28.44 13.44
CA ARG A 148 19.68 -29.29 14.49
C ARG A 148 18.19 -29.04 14.60
N GLY A 149 17.77 -27.81 14.32
CA GLY A 149 16.41 -27.35 14.46
C GLY A 149 16.04 -26.96 15.89
N VAL A 150 14.99 -26.16 16.00
CA VAL A 150 14.44 -25.67 17.28
C VAL A 150 13.15 -26.44 17.58
N TYR A 151 12.91 -26.72 18.85
CA TYR A 151 11.63 -27.30 19.26
C TYR A 151 10.54 -26.24 19.29
N PRO A 152 9.35 -26.52 18.76
CA PRO A 152 8.26 -25.56 18.78
C PRO A 152 7.75 -25.33 20.21
N GLU A 153 7.19 -24.15 20.46
CA GLU A 153 6.75 -23.72 21.79
C GLU A 153 5.74 -24.71 22.40
N VAL A 154 4.79 -25.21 21.60
CA VAL A 154 3.79 -26.19 22.05
C VAL A 154 4.48 -27.48 22.52
N ALA A 155 5.48 -27.99 21.79
CA ALA A 155 6.21 -29.19 22.19
C ALA A 155 7.06 -28.95 23.45
N LEU A 156 7.59 -27.73 23.63
CA LEU A 156 8.28 -27.34 24.87
C LEU A 156 7.34 -27.36 26.06
N LYS A 157 6.13 -26.79 25.93
CA LYS A 157 5.12 -26.78 26.98
C LYS A 157 4.70 -28.18 27.39
N GLU A 158 4.43 -29.06 26.43
CA GLU A 158 4.07 -30.45 26.72
C GLU A 158 5.18 -31.20 27.48
N ARG A 159 6.43 -31.00 27.07
CA ARG A 159 7.59 -31.60 27.75
C ARG A 159 7.83 -30.98 29.12
N PHE A 160 7.64 -29.67 29.26
CA PHE A 160 7.78 -28.99 30.54
C PHE A 160 6.74 -29.48 31.53
N ALA A 161 5.48 -29.68 31.13
CA ALA A 161 4.46 -30.28 31.98
C ALA A 161 4.84 -31.69 32.50
N HIS A 162 5.69 -32.43 31.78
CA HIS A 162 6.24 -33.70 32.27
C HIS A 162 7.38 -33.50 33.28
N VAL A 163 8.27 -32.54 33.00
CA VAL A 163 9.37 -32.15 33.89
C VAL A 163 8.82 -31.60 35.20
N GLU A 164 7.85 -30.68 35.14
CA GLU A 164 7.16 -30.13 36.30
C GLU A 164 6.62 -31.23 37.22
N ARG A 165 5.88 -32.22 36.67
CA ARG A 165 5.39 -33.36 37.47
C ARG A 165 6.50 -34.18 38.12
N THR A 166 7.69 -34.20 37.53
CA THR A 166 8.84 -34.92 38.06
C THR A 166 9.57 -34.10 39.12
N CYS A 167 9.78 -32.81 38.88
CA CYS A 167 10.31 -31.86 39.84
C CYS A 167 9.41 -31.78 41.09
N ARG A 168 8.08 -31.73 40.94
CA ARG A 168 7.14 -31.77 42.08
C ARG A 168 7.33 -33.00 42.96
N ARG A 169 7.65 -34.16 42.38
CA ARG A 169 7.90 -35.41 43.13
C ARG A 169 9.20 -35.37 43.94
N VAL A 170 10.19 -34.56 43.50
CA VAL A 170 11.54 -34.50 44.08
C VAL A 170 11.79 -33.19 44.85
N ALA A 171 10.86 -32.24 44.83
CA ALA A 171 11.08 -30.88 45.30
C ALA A 171 11.44 -30.73 46.79
N LEU A 172 11.15 -31.72 47.66
CA LEU A 172 11.55 -31.67 49.08
C LEU A 172 12.95 -32.26 49.36
N VAL A 173 13.66 -32.70 48.32
CA VAL A 173 14.97 -33.35 48.41
C VAL A 173 16.06 -32.30 48.23
N ASP A 174 16.54 -31.74 49.34
CA ASP A 174 17.67 -30.81 49.35
C ASP A 174 19.02 -31.54 49.26
N ASP A 175 19.96 -30.97 48.53
CA ASP A 175 21.34 -31.50 48.38
C ASP A 175 22.19 -31.41 49.67
N GLN A 176 21.74 -30.64 50.65
CA GLN A 176 22.51 -30.31 51.86
C GLN A 176 22.41 -31.37 52.97
N ARG A 177 21.53 -32.37 52.85
CA ARG A 177 21.33 -33.41 53.89
C ARG A 177 21.33 -34.82 53.28
N PRO A 178 21.92 -35.82 53.96
CA PRO A 178 21.81 -37.21 53.51
C PRO A 178 20.34 -37.63 53.51
N SER A 179 19.81 -37.89 52.32
CA SER A 179 18.41 -38.12 52.06
C SER A 179 17.99 -39.53 52.48
N SER A 180 17.10 -39.63 53.46
CA SER A 180 16.46 -40.90 53.85
C SER A 180 15.36 -41.26 52.85
N LEU A 181 15.16 -42.56 52.58
CA LEU A 181 14.07 -43.07 51.72
C LEU A 181 12.69 -42.56 52.14
N LEU A 182 12.49 -42.34 53.45
CA LEU A 182 11.25 -41.79 54.00
C LEU A 182 11.00 -40.34 53.54
N ARG A 183 12.05 -39.57 53.24
CA ARG A 183 11.93 -38.19 52.74
C ARG A 183 11.51 -38.16 51.27
N TYR A 184 11.96 -39.12 50.46
CA TYR A 184 11.43 -39.31 49.10
C TYR A 184 9.95 -39.72 49.12
N LEU A 185 9.56 -40.63 50.03
CA LEU A 185 8.15 -41.00 50.20
C LEU A 185 7.30 -39.81 50.67
N ALA A 186 7.81 -39.01 51.62
CA ALA A 186 7.14 -37.80 52.09
C ALA A 186 7.00 -36.75 50.97
N SER A 187 8.05 -36.55 50.16
CA SER A 187 8.02 -35.67 48.98
C SER A 187 6.97 -36.13 47.96
N TYR A 188 6.88 -37.43 47.71
CA TYR A 188 5.88 -38.00 46.82
C TYR A 188 4.45 -37.81 47.34
N LEU A 189 4.20 -38.06 48.63
CA LEU A 189 2.89 -37.85 49.25
C LEU A 189 2.50 -36.36 49.30
N GLN A 190 3.45 -35.48 49.63
CA GLN A 190 3.24 -34.04 49.57
C GLN A 190 2.87 -33.59 48.15
N SER A 191 3.57 -34.09 47.13
CA SER A 191 3.30 -33.74 45.74
C SER A 191 1.89 -34.14 45.25
N LEU A 192 1.27 -35.15 45.86
CA LEU A 192 -0.11 -35.56 45.59
C LEU A 192 -1.16 -34.74 46.34
N CYS A 193 -0.80 -34.17 47.49
CA CYS A 193 -1.73 -33.43 48.36
C CYS A 193 -1.72 -31.91 48.13
N VAL A 194 -0.69 -31.35 47.47
CA VAL A 194 -0.60 -29.91 47.25
C VAL A 194 -1.29 -29.52 45.93
N ILE A 195 -2.47 -28.91 46.04
CA ILE A 195 -3.17 -28.22 44.95
C ILE A 195 -2.74 -26.75 45.02
N TYR A 196 -1.88 -26.32 44.11
CA TYR A 196 -1.45 -24.92 44.01
C TYR A 196 -2.47 -24.09 43.23
N PRO A 197 -2.93 -23.00 43.84
CA PRO A 197 -2.83 -21.69 43.19
C PRO A 197 -2.07 -20.75 44.13
N LYS A 198 -0.76 -20.59 43.93
CA LYS A 198 -0.03 -19.50 44.59
C LYS A 198 -0.11 -18.32 43.63
N GLU A 199 -0.99 -17.37 43.95
CA GLU A 199 -1.06 -16.10 43.23
C GLU A 199 0.28 -15.39 43.41
N LEU A 200 0.83 -14.87 42.30
CA LEU A 200 2.07 -14.09 42.34
C LEU A 200 1.85 -12.89 43.26
N PRO A 201 2.79 -12.56 44.17
CA PRO A 201 2.71 -11.31 44.91
C PRO A 201 2.62 -10.14 43.93
N GLU A 202 1.63 -9.25 44.10
CA GLU A 202 1.41 -8.07 43.24
C GLU A 202 2.67 -7.18 43.15
N GLU A 203 3.56 -7.26 44.14
CA GLU A 203 4.85 -6.59 44.24
C GLU A 203 5.87 -7.03 43.16
N GLU A 204 5.76 -8.26 42.65
CA GLU A 204 6.62 -8.74 41.54
C GLU A 204 6.04 -8.36 40.16
N LEU A 205 4.74 -8.07 40.06
CA LEU A 205 4.11 -7.55 38.84
C LEU A 205 4.42 -6.06 38.61
N ALA A 206 4.74 -5.33 39.68
CA ALA A 206 5.05 -3.90 39.63
C ALA A 206 6.54 -3.59 39.33
N ASP A 207 7.35 -4.60 38.99
CA ASP A 207 8.77 -4.49 38.61
C ASP A 207 9.71 -3.90 39.70
N GLU A 208 9.25 -3.80 40.96
CA GLU A 208 10.02 -3.13 42.03
C GLU A 208 11.13 -4.01 42.66
N GLN A 209 11.02 -5.35 42.56
CA GLN A 209 11.94 -6.29 43.21
C GLN A 209 12.81 -7.05 42.19
N ARG A 210 14.14 -6.89 42.26
CA ARG A 210 15.07 -7.74 41.49
C ARG A 210 14.98 -9.19 41.99
N VAL A 211 14.60 -10.07 41.08
CA VAL A 211 14.63 -11.54 41.20
C VAL A 211 16.00 -12.01 41.72
N ASN A 212 16.02 -12.65 42.90
CA ASN A 212 17.21 -13.28 43.47
C ASN A 212 17.09 -14.83 43.35
N PRO A 213 17.79 -15.47 42.40
CA PRO A 213 17.65 -16.91 42.14
C PRO A 213 18.20 -17.80 43.26
N GLU A 214 19.04 -17.28 44.15
CA GLU A 214 19.65 -18.06 45.25
C GLU A 214 18.68 -18.31 46.42
N MET A 215 17.61 -17.52 46.53
CA MET A 215 16.63 -17.64 47.61
C MET A 215 15.43 -18.53 47.26
N TRP A 216 15.35 -19.01 46.03
CA TRP A 216 14.15 -19.69 45.52
C TRP A 216 14.19 -21.18 45.81
N ASP A 217 13.12 -21.67 46.44
CA ASP A 217 12.87 -23.10 46.55
C ASP A 217 12.33 -23.64 45.22
N THR A 218 12.52 -24.94 44.96
CA THR A 218 12.04 -25.64 43.76
C THR A 218 10.54 -25.42 43.55
N PHE A 219 9.78 -25.31 44.64
CA PHE A 219 8.34 -25.00 44.59
C PHE A 219 8.03 -23.58 44.12
N ASP A 220 8.85 -22.59 44.48
CA ASP A 220 8.65 -21.21 44.08
C ASP A 220 8.90 -21.04 42.58
N VAL A 221 9.92 -21.72 42.04
CA VAL A 221 10.23 -21.73 40.61
C VAL A 221 9.07 -22.29 39.79
N LEU A 222 8.49 -23.42 40.21
CA LEU A 222 7.37 -24.05 39.50
C LEU A 222 6.08 -23.21 39.57
N SER A 223 5.84 -22.51 40.69
CA SER A 223 4.64 -21.67 40.83
C SER A 223 4.64 -20.44 39.92
N ARG A 224 5.83 -19.89 39.62
CA ARG A 224 6.01 -18.71 38.75
C ARG A 224 5.89 -19.08 37.27
N GLU A 225 6.41 -20.23 36.89
CA GLU A 225 6.34 -20.71 35.51
C GLU A 225 4.89 -21.02 35.10
N SER A 226 4.10 -21.64 35.98
CA SER A 226 2.67 -21.89 35.74
C SER A 226 1.80 -20.62 35.71
N SER A 227 2.28 -19.49 36.24
CA SER A 227 1.53 -18.23 36.34
C SER A 227 1.95 -17.18 35.31
N MET A 228 3.01 -17.42 34.54
CA MET A 228 3.33 -16.57 33.39
C MET A 228 2.21 -16.70 32.35
N PRO A 229 1.52 -15.61 31.99
CA PRO A 229 0.57 -15.64 30.90
C PRO A 229 1.32 -16.02 29.62
N VAL A 230 0.91 -17.12 29.01
CA VAL A 230 1.30 -17.46 27.65
C VAL A 230 0.94 -16.27 26.78
N SER A 231 1.94 -15.63 26.16
CA SER A 231 1.69 -14.59 25.18
C SER A 231 0.86 -15.17 24.04
N ASP A 232 -0.43 -14.86 24.01
CA ASP A 232 -1.32 -15.29 22.95
C ASP A 232 -0.85 -14.66 21.63
N PRO A 233 -0.83 -15.41 20.51
CA PRO A 233 -0.22 -14.96 19.26
C PRO A 233 -0.97 -13.82 18.53
N GLY A 234 -1.87 -13.08 19.19
CA GLY A 234 -2.71 -12.02 18.60
C GLY A 234 -2.78 -10.67 19.33
N GLN A 235 -2.27 -10.56 20.55
CA GLN A 235 -2.20 -9.35 21.38
C GLN A 235 -0.91 -9.53 22.19
N ASP A 236 0.24 -8.98 21.84
CA ASP A 236 0.59 -7.60 22.08
C ASP A 236 1.88 -7.29 21.31
N SER A 237 1.80 -6.39 20.35
CA SER A 237 2.97 -5.62 19.93
C SER A 237 2.48 -4.22 19.58
N PRO A 238 3.12 -3.15 20.09
CA PRO A 238 2.82 -1.77 19.68
C PRO A 238 2.93 -1.57 18.15
N TRP A 239 3.69 -2.45 17.51
CA TRP A 239 3.89 -2.54 16.06
C TRP A 239 2.70 -3.15 15.29
N SER A 240 1.74 -3.81 15.95
CA SER A 240 0.51 -4.30 15.30
C SER A 240 -0.49 -3.20 14.92
N SER A 241 -0.28 -1.98 15.43
CA SER A 241 -1.00 -0.76 14.99
C SER A 241 -0.59 -0.31 13.59
N SER A 242 0.57 -0.75 13.10
CA SER A 242 1.04 -0.55 11.73
C SER A 242 0.50 -1.64 10.80
N ARG A 243 -0.82 -1.93 10.87
CA ARG A 243 -1.47 -2.52 9.70
C ARG A 243 -1.33 -1.48 8.58
N PRO A 244 -0.87 -1.82 7.37
CA PRO A 244 -1.27 -1.05 6.21
C PRO A 244 -2.79 -1.25 6.14
N THR A 245 -3.53 -0.27 6.66
CA THR A 245 -4.98 -0.30 6.78
C THR A 245 -5.58 -0.74 5.45
N GLU A 246 -6.54 -1.67 5.56
CA GLU A 246 -7.52 -1.94 4.53
C GLU A 246 -7.97 -0.61 3.90
N SER A 247 -7.92 -0.59 2.57
CA SER A 247 -8.76 0.25 1.71
C SER A 247 -9.23 1.56 2.35
N VAL A 248 -8.48 2.64 2.14
CA VAL A 248 -9.10 3.96 2.15
C VAL A 248 -10.24 3.87 1.12
N PRO A 249 -11.52 4.02 1.49
CA PRO A 249 -12.57 4.16 0.50
C PRO A 249 -12.21 5.40 -0.33
N LEU A 250 -12.11 5.22 -1.64
CA LEU A 250 -12.04 6.31 -2.61
C LEU A 250 -13.37 7.06 -2.61
N GLN A 251 -13.66 7.79 -1.53
CA GLN A 251 -14.77 8.72 -1.44
C GLN A 251 -14.46 9.71 -0.33
N CYS A 252 -14.63 11.00 -0.66
CA CYS A 252 -14.36 12.19 0.14
C CYS A 252 -12.95 12.81 -0.02
N PHE A 253 -12.57 13.16 -1.26
CA PHE A 253 -11.71 14.32 -1.51
C PHE A 253 -12.27 15.15 -2.69
N LEU A 254 -13.51 15.58 -2.53
CA LEU A 254 -14.10 16.68 -3.28
C LEU A 254 -14.94 17.45 -2.27
N MET A 255 -14.33 18.45 -1.63
CA MET A 255 -14.91 19.75 -1.32
C MET A 255 -14.13 20.42 -0.19
N ASN A 256 -13.80 21.69 -0.44
CA ASN A 256 -13.26 22.70 0.46
C ASN A 256 -11.73 22.73 0.59
N GLY A 257 -11.17 23.68 -0.16
CA GLY A 257 -9.76 24.03 -0.15
C GLY A 257 -9.31 24.48 1.23
N VAL A 258 -8.40 23.70 1.80
CA VAL A 258 -7.40 24.13 2.76
C VAL A 258 -6.14 23.33 2.42
N SER A 259 -5.04 24.03 2.18
CA SER A 259 -3.74 23.48 1.80
C SER A 259 -3.16 22.60 2.90
N SER A 260 -3.07 21.29 2.66
CA SER A 260 -2.16 20.42 3.41
C SER A 260 -0.85 20.27 2.64
N TRP A 261 0.25 20.62 3.29
CA TRP A 261 1.60 20.48 2.73
C TRP A 261 2.06 19.03 2.91
N PRO A 262 2.73 18.42 1.91
CA PRO A 262 3.34 17.11 2.08
C PRO A 262 4.61 17.23 2.93
N VAL A 263 4.66 16.51 4.05
CA VAL A 263 5.87 16.32 4.86
C VAL A 263 6.60 15.10 4.32
N ALA A 264 7.83 15.28 3.85
CA ALA A 264 8.72 14.19 3.46
C ALA A 264 9.92 14.13 4.41
N LEU A 265 10.18 12.96 4.97
CA LEU A 265 11.38 12.66 5.75
C LEU A 265 12.50 12.25 4.78
N VAL A 266 13.54 13.07 4.68
CA VAL A 266 14.76 12.74 3.92
C VAL A 266 15.87 12.40 4.93
N PRO A 267 16.56 11.26 4.78
CA PRO A 267 17.69 10.93 5.65
C PRO A 267 18.93 11.71 5.22
N THR A 268 19.62 12.34 6.17
CA THR A 268 20.98 12.87 5.99
C THR A 268 21.97 12.01 6.77
N ASP A 269 23.19 11.88 6.25
CA ASP A 269 24.23 10.89 6.63
C ASP A 269 24.86 11.09 8.03
N GLY A 270 24.15 11.73 8.97
CA GLY A 270 24.65 12.11 10.30
C GLY A 270 23.76 11.71 11.48
N GLY A 271 22.71 10.90 11.29
CA GLY A 271 21.95 10.32 12.40
C GLY A 271 21.11 11.30 13.24
N ALA A 272 20.83 12.52 12.75
CA ALA A 272 19.87 13.45 13.32
C ALA A 272 18.78 13.77 12.28
N ILE A 273 17.52 13.80 12.72
CA ILE A 273 16.35 14.12 11.88
C ILE A 273 16.01 15.59 12.14
N GLU A 274 16.27 16.48 11.17
CA GLU A 274 15.70 17.82 11.16
C GLU A 274 14.47 17.86 10.25
N MET A 275 13.40 18.51 10.74
CA MET A 275 12.26 18.87 9.90
C MET A 275 12.53 20.21 9.24
N GLU A 276 13.08 20.18 8.02
CA GLU A 276 13.13 21.36 7.17
C GLU A 276 11.91 21.38 6.24
N VAL A 277 11.08 22.41 6.41
CA VAL A 277 10.00 22.74 5.47
C VAL A 277 10.64 23.47 4.30
N PHE A 278 10.84 22.77 3.18
CA PHE A 278 11.30 23.40 1.94
C PHE A 278 10.19 24.30 1.38
N GLN A 279 10.33 25.60 1.60
CA GLN A 279 9.44 26.64 1.09
C GLN A 279 10.20 27.60 0.17
N GLU A 280 10.95 27.08 -0.80
CA GLU A 280 11.50 27.91 -1.88
C GLU A 280 11.36 27.19 -3.22
N GLU A 281 10.29 27.57 -3.94
CA GLU A 281 10.13 27.58 -5.42
C GLU A 281 8.68 27.93 -5.84
N LEU A 282 7.84 28.49 -4.95
CA LEU A 282 6.49 28.98 -5.30
C LEU A 282 6.33 30.51 -5.24
N CYS A 283 7.42 31.27 -5.15
CA CYS A 283 7.37 32.74 -5.03
C CYS A 283 7.42 33.49 -6.37
N ASN A 284 6.87 32.93 -7.45
CA ASN A 284 6.77 33.67 -8.73
C ASN A 284 5.37 33.70 -9.37
N ILE A 285 4.32 33.27 -8.66
CA ILE A 285 2.96 33.22 -9.25
C ILE A 285 1.89 33.96 -8.45
N THR A 286 2.08 34.27 -7.17
CA THR A 286 1.07 35.04 -6.42
C THR A 286 1.72 36.11 -5.58
N GLY A 287 1.85 37.31 -6.15
CA GLY A 287 2.24 38.52 -5.43
C GLY A 287 1.20 38.87 -4.36
N HIS A 288 1.37 38.31 -3.17
CA HIS A 288 0.71 38.79 -1.97
C HIS A 288 1.60 38.54 -0.75
N PHE A 289 2.05 39.65 -0.17
CA PHE A 289 2.85 39.74 1.03
C PHE A 289 1.97 39.35 2.23
N LEU A 290 2.32 38.30 2.96
CA LEU A 290 1.73 37.99 4.26
C LEU A 290 2.85 37.66 5.25
N ASP A 291 3.15 38.70 6.02
CA ASP A 291 4.01 38.74 7.19
C ASP A 291 3.30 38.04 8.35
N ILE A 292 3.86 36.92 8.85
CA ILE A 292 3.50 36.36 10.16
C ILE A 292 4.75 35.79 10.83
N SER A 293 5.31 36.60 11.70
CA SER A 293 6.26 36.27 12.74
C SER A 293 5.61 35.43 13.86
N GLU A 294 5.73 34.11 13.87
CA GLU A 294 5.68 33.31 15.12
C GLU A 294 6.30 31.91 14.96
N VAL A 295 7.63 31.85 15.00
CA VAL A 295 8.41 30.60 15.06
C VAL A 295 8.41 30.09 16.50
N ARG A 296 7.57 29.09 16.81
CA ARG A 296 7.65 28.37 18.09
C ARG A 296 8.63 27.20 17.95
N ARG A 297 9.88 27.43 18.39
CA ARG A 297 10.90 26.38 18.57
C ARG A 297 10.41 25.35 19.59
N PHE A 298 10.36 24.09 19.20
CA PHE A 298 10.53 22.96 20.11
C PHE A 298 11.76 22.18 19.67
N GLY A 299 12.89 22.47 20.32
CA GLY A 299 14.06 21.60 20.27
C GLY A 299 13.97 20.60 21.41
N MET A 300 14.05 19.31 21.11
CA MET A 300 14.39 18.29 22.10
C MET A 300 15.88 18.01 21.98
N THR A 301 16.64 18.44 22.97
CA THR A 301 18.04 18.05 23.18
C THR A 301 18.10 17.15 24.41
N GLY A 302 18.80 16.01 24.29
CA GLY A 302 19.37 15.24 25.40
C GLY A 302 18.42 14.28 26.09
#